data_AF-A0A382IS05-F1
#
_entry.id   AF-A0A382IS05-F1
#
_cell.length_a   1.000
_cell.length_b   1.000
_cell.length_c   1.000
_cell.angle_alpha   90.00
_cell.angle_beta   90.00
_cell.angle_gamma   90.00
#
_symmetry.space_group_name_H-M   'P 1'
#
loop_
_entity.id
_entity.type
_entity.pdbx_description
1 polymer ?
#
loop_
_entity_poly.entity_id
_entity_poly.type
_entity_poly.pdbx_seq_one_letter_code
_entity_poly.pdbx_strand_id
1 'polypeptide(L)'
;MTRAQDTTFNCNSWSQFAVGSYLVENNVWGQGSITDFSQCIYRTGTGEDIQFGWNWDWPTGNSDVKAYPEVIFGKKPWNSSSTNAALPIKIQNLDEFYVAYNLDMVATGSYNLAFEFWVTTDSMSSETGITTEVMIWM
;
A
#
# COMPACT_ATOMS: atom_id res chain seq x y z
N MET A 1 24.38 10.34 -22.79
CA MET A 1 24.76 9.80 -21.46
C MET A 1 23.53 9.85 -20.59
N THR A 2 22.85 8.73 -20.42
CA THR A 2 21.67 8.60 -19.54
C THR A 2 22.18 8.66 -18.11
N ARG A 3 21.81 9.67 -17.31
CA ARG A 3 22.04 9.61 -15.86
C ARG A 3 21.36 8.32 -15.38
N ALA A 4 22.10 7.47 -14.68
CA ALA A 4 21.48 6.40 -13.91
C ALA A 4 20.39 7.04 -13.04
N GLN A 5 19.16 6.54 -13.14
CA GLN A 5 18.11 7.00 -12.25
C GLN A 5 18.45 6.51 -10.85
N ASP A 6 18.56 7.44 -9.89
CA ASP A 6 18.90 7.11 -8.52
C ASP A 6 17.69 6.45 -7.84
N THR A 7 17.61 5.11 -7.94
CA THR A 7 16.63 4.34 -7.18
C THR A 7 16.93 4.46 -5.69
N THR A 8 15.96 4.95 -4.92
CA THR A 8 16.05 5.06 -3.47
C THR A 8 15.21 3.96 -2.82
N PHE A 9 15.83 3.16 -1.96
CA PHE A 9 15.16 2.11 -1.18
C PHE A 9 14.93 2.57 0.26
N ASN A 10 13.81 2.19 0.84
CA ASN A 10 13.56 2.28 2.27
C ASN A 10 13.06 0.94 2.80
N CYS A 11 13.91 0.27 3.57
CA CYS A 11 13.65 -1.07 4.09
C CYS A 11 13.14 -1.06 5.54
N ASN A 12 12.92 0.11 6.13
CA ASN A 12 12.41 0.18 7.48
C ASN A 12 10.93 -0.23 7.49
N SER A 13 10.54 -1.06 8.46
CA SER A 13 9.15 -1.38 8.75
C SER A 13 8.33 -0.10 8.92
N TRP A 14 7.13 -0.05 8.31
CA TRP A 14 6.22 1.10 8.36
C TRP A 14 6.77 2.40 7.75
N SER A 15 7.89 2.33 7.03
CA SER A 15 8.36 3.48 6.27
C SER A 15 7.36 3.86 5.19
N GLN A 16 7.30 5.15 4.90
CA GLN A 16 6.39 5.69 3.92
C GLN A 16 7.09 6.73 3.06
N PHE A 17 6.62 6.91 1.83
CA PHE A 17 6.88 8.11 1.05
C PHE A 17 5.67 8.50 0.21
N ALA A 18 5.48 9.80 0.03
CA ALA A 18 4.41 10.33 -0.80
C ALA A 18 4.82 10.44 -2.27
N VAL A 19 3.88 10.17 -3.17
CA VAL A 19 3.97 10.44 -4.61
C VAL A 19 2.65 11.10 -5.02
N GLY A 20 2.64 12.43 -5.15
CA GLY A 20 1.42 13.18 -5.41
C GLY A 20 0.36 12.96 -4.30
N SER A 21 -0.83 12.49 -4.68
CA SER A 21 -1.93 12.15 -3.74
C SER A 21 -1.85 10.73 -3.17
N TYR A 22 -0.80 9.99 -3.49
CA TYR A 22 -0.61 8.61 -3.06
C TYR A 22 0.44 8.53 -1.96
N LEU A 23 0.27 7.57 -1.06
CA LEU A 23 1.24 7.23 -0.03
C LEU A 23 1.65 5.78 -0.22
N VAL A 24 2.93 5.52 -0.50
CA VAL A 24 3.48 4.17 -0.56
C VAL A 24 3.94 3.80 0.83
N GLU A 25 3.49 2.65 1.34
CA GLU A 25 3.78 2.20 2.71
C GLU A 25 4.43 0.81 2.72
N ASN A 26 5.52 0.69 3.49
CA ASN A 26 6.17 -0.58 3.79
C ASN A 26 5.47 -1.30 4.94
N ASN A 27 4.20 -1.66 4.72
CA ASN A 27 3.33 -2.20 5.75
C ASN A 27 3.67 -3.67 6.04
N VAL A 28 4.14 -3.93 7.26
CA VAL A 28 4.53 -5.24 7.78
C VAL A 28 3.65 -5.68 8.95
N TRP A 29 2.36 -5.34 8.90
CA TRP A 29 1.41 -5.56 10.00
C TRP A 29 1.38 -7.00 10.53
N GLY A 30 1.59 -7.98 9.65
CA GLY A 30 1.56 -9.41 9.95
C GLY A 30 2.92 -10.01 10.31
N GLN A 31 3.97 -9.20 10.48
CA GLN A 31 5.34 -9.68 10.74
C GLN A 31 5.41 -10.55 12.00
N GLY A 32 4.63 -10.20 13.04
CA GLY A 32 4.66 -10.88 14.34
C GLY A 32 6.07 -10.91 14.94
N SER A 33 6.56 -12.10 15.27
CA SER A 33 7.90 -12.32 15.84
C SER A 33 8.97 -12.65 14.80
N ILE A 34 8.66 -12.57 13.50
CA ILE A 34 9.64 -12.86 12.44
C ILE A 34 10.67 -11.74 12.38
N THR A 35 11.95 -12.10 12.42
CA THR A 35 13.07 -11.15 12.36
C THR A 35 13.98 -11.38 11.15
N ASP A 36 13.89 -12.56 10.52
CA ASP A 36 14.70 -12.94 9.37
C ASP A 36 13.89 -12.77 8.09
N PHE A 37 13.75 -11.52 7.64
CA PHE A 37 13.06 -11.14 6.41
C PHE A 37 13.67 -9.86 5.84
N SER A 38 13.39 -9.57 4.58
CA SER A 38 13.65 -8.25 3.99
C SER A 38 12.40 -7.75 3.27
N GLN A 39 12.08 -6.47 3.41
CA GLN A 39 11.02 -5.83 2.64
C GLN A 39 11.37 -4.34 2.48
N CYS A 40 11.48 -3.87 1.24
CA CYS A 40 11.80 -2.48 0.96
C CYS A 40 10.83 -1.90 -0.06
N ILE A 41 10.26 -0.75 0.27
CA ILE A 41 9.64 0.11 -0.73
C ILE A 41 10.72 0.91 -1.45
N TYR A 42 10.51 1.21 -2.73
CA TYR A 42 11.44 2.00 -3.51
C TYR A 42 10.73 2.98 -4.41
N ARG A 43 11.47 4.03 -4.77
CA ARG A 43 11.11 4.93 -5.87
C ARG A 43 12.31 5.12 -6.78
N THR A 44 12.06 5.29 -8.08
CA THR A 44 13.06 5.59 -9.09
C THR A 44 12.55 6.66 -10.04
N GLY A 45 13.45 7.37 -10.69
CA GLY A 45 13.13 8.52 -11.54
C GLY A 45 13.00 9.84 -10.79
N THR A 46 12.62 10.88 -11.53
CA THR A 46 12.62 12.27 -11.05
C THR A 46 11.50 13.07 -11.72
N GLY A 47 10.99 14.09 -11.04
CA GLY A 47 9.96 14.97 -11.60
C GLY A 47 8.62 14.23 -11.75
N GLU A 48 8.05 14.27 -12.96
CA GLU A 48 6.79 13.60 -13.28
C GLU A 48 6.97 12.10 -13.64
N ASP A 49 8.20 11.67 -13.90
CA ASP A 49 8.54 10.29 -14.28
C ASP A 49 8.96 9.44 -13.06
N ILE A 50 8.21 9.53 -11.96
CA ILE A 50 8.48 8.71 -10.77
C ILE A 50 7.77 7.37 -10.90
N GLN A 51 8.55 6.30 -10.83
CA GLN A 51 8.05 4.94 -10.63
C GLN A 51 8.33 4.50 -9.19
N PHE A 52 7.49 3.63 -8.66
CA PHE A 52 7.64 3.09 -7.32
C PHE A 52 7.14 1.65 -7.25
N GLY A 53 7.57 0.95 -6.21
CA GLY A 53 7.16 -0.41 -5.94
C GLY A 53 7.82 -0.92 -4.68
N TRP A 54 7.90 -2.24 -4.57
CA TRP A 54 8.55 -2.89 -3.44
C TRP A 54 9.21 -4.20 -3.86
N ASN A 55 10.16 -4.63 -3.05
CA ASN A 55 10.68 -5.98 -3.04
C ASN A 55 10.47 -6.60 -1.66
N TRP A 56 10.42 -7.92 -1.61
CA TRP A 56 10.28 -8.65 -0.36
C TRP A 56 10.94 -10.01 -0.48
N ASP A 57 11.40 -10.50 0.67
CA ASP A 57 11.82 -11.87 0.92
C ASP A 57 11.35 -12.21 2.34
N TRP A 58 10.35 -13.09 2.41
CA TRP A 58 9.76 -13.55 3.66
C TRP A 58 10.01 -15.05 3.79
N PRO A 59 10.40 -15.54 4.97
CA PRO A 59 10.68 -16.95 5.17
C PRO A 59 9.42 -17.77 4.94
N THR A 60 9.60 -18.97 4.38
CA THR A 60 8.51 -19.92 4.26
C THR A 60 8.04 -20.32 5.66
N GLY A 61 6.75 -20.18 5.92
CA GLY A 61 6.19 -20.43 7.24
C GLY A 61 4.72 -20.82 7.16
N ASN A 62 3.98 -20.48 8.21
CA ASN A 62 2.54 -20.70 8.23
C ASN A 62 1.81 -19.86 7.16
N SER A 63 0.51 -20.13 7.00
CA SER A 63 -0.36 -19.48 6.04
C SER A 63 -0.78 -18.05 6.40
N ASP A 64 -0.28 -17.48 7.50
CA ASP A 64 -0.66 -16.12 7.92
C ASP A 64 -0.13 -15.08 6.92
N VAL A 65 -0.88 -13.99 6.72
CA VAL A 65 -0.38 -12.85 5.94
C VAL A 65 0.74 -12.18 6.72
N LYS A 66 1.89 -11.94 6.08
CA LYS A 66 3.08 -11.36 6.76
C LYS A 66 3.16 -9.84 6.60
N ALA A 67 2.70 -9.34 5.48
CA ALA A 67 2.83 -7.94 5.12
C ALA A 67 1.81 -7.59 4.03
N TYR A 68 1.59 -6.29 3.85
CA TYR A 68 0.76 -5.77 2.78
C TYR A 68 1.36 -4.46 2.27
N PRO A 69 2.57 -4.48 1.67
CA PRO A 69 3.13 -3.27 1.09
C PRO A 69 2.16 -2.72 0.05
N GLU A 70 1.83 -1.44 0.17
CA GLU A 70 0.61 -0.90 -0.44
C GLU A 70 0.77 0.55 -0.91
N VAL A 71 -0.19 0.96 -1.73
CA VAL A 71 -0.37 2.33 -2.21
C VAL A 71 -1.71 2.82 -1.69
N ILE A 72 -1.67 3.85 -0.85
CA ILE A 72 -2.85 4.39 -0.19
C ILE A 72 -3.31 5.63 -0.95
N PHE A 73 -4.60 5.63 -1.33
CA PHE A 73 -5.33 6.81 -1.81
C PHE A 73 -6.55 7.03 -0.92
N GLY A 74 -6.64 8.17 -0.27
CA GLY A 74 -7.68 8.46 0.71
C GLY A 74 -7.24 8.17 2.14
N LYS A 75 -8.18 7.72 2.99
CA LYS A 75 -7.93 7.49 4.41
C LYS A 75 -7.88 6.00 4.72
N LYS A 76 -6.68 5.50 5.06
CA LYS A 76 -6.50 4.21 5.73
C LYS A 76 -7.01 4.33 7.19
N PRO A 77 -7.75 3.35 7.74
CA PRO A 77 -8.34 3.47 9.08
C PRO A 77 -7.33 3.76 10.21
N TRP A 78 -6.09 3.28 10.09
CA TRP A 78 -5.00 3.53 11.04
C TRP A 78 -4.32 4.89 10.87
N ASN A 79 -4.63 5.64 9.80
CA ASN A 79 -4.05 6.97 9.56
C ASN A 79 -4.94 8.06 10.15
N SER A 80 -4.29 9.07 10.76
CA SER A 80 -4.97 10.25 11.30
C SER A 80 -5.53 11.18 10.23
N SER A 81 -5.05 11.05 8.98
CA SER A 81 -5.42 11.92 7.87
C SER A 81 -5.59 11.14 6.57
N SER A 82 -6.34 11.74 5.64
CA SER A 82 -6.51 11.25 4.28
C SER A 82 -5.38 11.79 3.39
N THR A 83 -4.90 10.98 2.44
CA THR A 83 -3.94 11.42 1.42
C THR A 83 -4.60 12.28 0.33
N ASN A 84 -5.93 12.24 0.21
CA ASN A 84 -6.68 12.98 -0.79
C ASN A 84 -8.06 13.42 -0.27
N ALA A 85 -8.43 14.68 -0.50
CA ALA A 85 -9.69 15.26 -0.01
C ALA A 85 -10.96 14.63 -0.60
N ALA A 86 -10.87 13.88 -1.70
CA ALA A 86 -12.00 13.16 -2.28
C ALA A 86 -12.49 11.99 -1.41
N LEU A 87 -11.64 11.47 -0.53
CA LEU A 87 -11.97 10.38 0.39
C LEU A 87 -11.67 10.78 1.84
N PRO A 88 -12.44 10.31 2.82
CA PRO A 88 -13.58 9.39 2.69
C PRO A 88 -14.85 10.05 2.14
N ILE A 89 -15.65 9.27 1.42
CA ILE A 89 -16.96 9.67 0.86
C ILE A 89 -18.04 8.69 1.30
N LYS A 90 -19.29 9.16 1.47
CA LYS A 90 -20.43 8.27 1.70
C LYS A 90 -20.70 7.44 0.45
N ILE A 91 -20.91 6.13 0.60
CA ILE A 91 -21.17 5.21 -0.52
C ILE A 91 -22.31 5.70 -1.42
N GLN A 92 -23.41 6.19 -0.83
CA GLN A 92 -24.55 6.74 -1.59
C GLN A 92 -24.24 7.97 -2.45
N ASN A 93 -23.08 8.62 -2.25
CA ASN A 93 -22.63 9.78 -3.01
C ASN A 93 -21.51 9.40 -4.00
N LEU A 94 -21.16 8.12 -4.11
CA LEU A 94 -20.13 7.62 -5.00
C LEU A 94 -20.80 7.03 -6.24
N ASP A 95 -20.63 7.71 -7.37
CA ASP A 95 -21.15 7.21 -8.65
C ASP A 95 -20.23 6.14 -9.26
N GLU A 96 -18.92 6.40 -9.24
CA GLU A 96 -17.89 5.52 -9.79
C GLU A 96 -16.59 5.64 -8.98
N PHE A 97 -15.92 4.51 -8.76
CA PHE A 97 -14.56 4.47 -8.27
C PHE A 97 -13.67 3.74 -9.29
N TYR A 98 -12.94 4.52 -10.08
CA TYR A 98 -12.13 4.02 -11.17
C TYR A 98 -10.66 3.96 -10.77
N VAL A 99 -10.01 2.83 -11.02
CA VAL A 99 -8.59 2.63 -10.78
C VAL A 99 -7.93 2.09 -12.05
N ALA A 100 -6.89 2.79 -12.51
CA ALA A 100 -6.03 2.34 -13.58
C ALA A 100 -4.59 2.24 -13.06
N TYR A 101 -3.92 1.15 -13.39
CA TYR A 101 -2.56 0.88 -12.96
C TYR A 101 -1.83 0.07 -14.04
N ASN A 102 -0.51 0.22 -14.06
CA ASN A 102 0.39 -0.58 -14.88
C ASN A 102 1.47 -1.14 -13.96
N LEU A 103 1.71 -2.45 -14.02
CA LEU A 103 2.62 -3.13 -13.12
C LEU A 103 3.47 -4.15 -13.85
N ASP A 104 4.70 -4.30 -13.37
CA ASP A 104 5.56 -5.43 -13.66
C ASP A 104 5.80 -6.18 -12.35
N MET A 105 5.40 -7.46 -12.32
CA MET A 105 5.52 -8.29 -11.13
C MET A 105 6.24 -9.59 -11.47
N VAL A 106 7.31 -9.84 -10.72
CA VAL A 106 8.07 -11.10 -10.76
C VAL A 106 8.22 -11.56 -9.32
N ALA A 107 7.52 -12.62 -8.94
CA ALA A 107 7.53 -13.14 -7.59
C ALA A 107 7.30 -14.66 -7.57
N THR A 108 7.82 -15.31 -6.54
CA THR A 108 7.64 -16.74 -6.26
C THR A 108 7.16 -16.93 -4.83
N GLY A 109 6.57 -18.09 -4.52
CA GLY A 109 5.98 -18.35 -3.20
C GLY A 109 4.49 -18.03 -3.17
N SER A 110 3.95 -17.80 -1.98
CA SER A 110 2.52 -17.51 -1.78
C SER A 110 2.29 -16.01 -1.61
N TYR A 111 1.57 -15.42 -2.55
CA TYR A 111 1.23 -13.99 -2.55
C TYR A 111 -0.07 -13.75 -3.32
N ASN A 112 -0.64 -12.56 -3.17
CA ASN A 112 -1.67 -12.04 -4.06
C ASN A 112 -1.32 -10.61 -4.49
N LEU A 113 -2.03 -10.13 -5.50
CA LEU A 113 -2.17 -8.72 -5.81
C LEU A 113 -3.65 -8.39 -5.59
N ALA A 114 -3.94 -7.47 -4.68
CA ALA A 114 -5.30 -7.14 -4.34
C ALA A 114 -5.49 -5.63 -4.17
N PHE A 115 -6.70 -5.18 -4.47
CA PHE A 115 -7.22 -3.95 -3.90
C PHE A 115 -7.87 -4.25 -2.57
N GLU A 116 -7.74 -3.32 -1.63
CA GLU A 116 -8.43 -3.33 -0.35
C GLU A 116 -9.02 -1.95 -0.11
N PHE A 117 -10.27 -1.90 0.32
CA PHE A 117 -10.87 -0.69 0.84
C PHE A 117 -11.79 -0.97 2.01
N TRP A 118 -11.95 0.06 2.83
CA TRP A 118 -12.66 -0.03 4.10
C TRP A 118 -13.90 0.86 4.07
N VAL A 119 -15.01 0.29 4.50
CA VAL A 119 -16.22 1.06 4.85
C VAL A 119 -16.21 1.26 6.35
N THR A 120 -16.36 2.51 6.78
CA THR A 120 -16.37 2.88 8.19
C THR A 120 -17.69 3.53 8.60
N THR A 121 -17.96 3.56 9.90
CA THR A 121 -19.16 4.17 10.49
C THR A 121 -19.30 5.65 10.16
N ASP A 122 -18.19 6.38 10.09
CA ASP A 122 -18.14 7.78 9.64
C ASP A 122 -16.77 8.13 9.05
N SER A 123 -16.63 9.36 8.54
CA SER A 123 -15.40 9.86 7.90
C SER A 123 -14.21 10.02 8.85
N MET A 124 -14.46 10.18 10.14
CA MET A 124 -13.43 10.42 11.16
C MET A 124 -13.00 9.13 11.86
N SER A 125 -13.74 8.04 11.66
CA SER A 125 -13.51 6.73 12.24
C SER A 125 -12.08 6.23 12.05
N SER A 126 -11.60 5.51 13.04
CA SER A 126 -10.35 4.76 13.00
C SER A 126 -10.63 3.29 12.64
N GLU A 127 -9.67 2.40 12.84
CA GLU A 127 -9.82 0.95 12.72
C GLU A 127 -11.00 0.38 13.53
N THR A 128 -11.33 0.99 14.66
CA THR A 128 -12.46 0.55 15.51
C THR A 128 -13.84 0.82 14.90
N GLY A 129 -13.90 1.74 13.92
CA GLY A 129 -15.13 2.08 13.19
C GLY A 129 -15.27 1.35 11.87
N ILE A 130 -14.40 0.39 11.54
CA ILE A 130 -14.53 -0.44 10.34
C ILE A 130 -15.80 -1.29 10.45
N THR A 131 -16.68 -1.19 9.45
CA THR A 131 -17.87 -2.03 9.32
C THR A 131 -17.68 -3.12 8.27
N THR A 132 -16.85 -2.86 7.25
CA THR A 132 -16.66 -3.77 6.13
C THR A 132 -15.27 -3.58 5.55
N GLU A 133 -14.62 -4.71 5.31
CA GLU A 133 -13.43 -4.84 4.48
C GLU A 133 -13.85 -5.43 3.14
N VAL A 134 -13.41 -4.85 2.04
CA VAL A 134 -13.64 -5.40 0.71
C VAL A 134 -12.30 -5.58 0.03
N MET A 135 -12.04 -6.80 -0.43
CA MET A 135 -10.88 -7.11 -1.25
C MET A 135 -11.27 -7.51 -2.66
N ILE A 136 -10.47 -7.12 -3.65
CA ILE A 136 -10.59 -7.56 -5.05
C ILE A 136 -9.24 -8.13 -5.45
N TRP A 137 -9.18 -9.44 -5.66
CA TRP A 137 -7.94 -10.16 -6.01
C TRP A 137 -7.82 -10.27 -7.54
N MET A 138 -6.61 -10.02 -8.05
CA MET A 138 -6.30 -9.95 -9.49
C MET A 138 -5.62 -11.21 -10.02
#